data_AF-A0A9X2H632-F1
#
_entry.id   AF-A0A9X2H632-F1
#
_cell.length_a   1.000
_cell.length_b   1.000
_cell.length_c   1.000
_cell.angle_alpha   90.00
_cell.angle_beta   90.00
_cell.angle_gamma   90.00
#
_symmetry.space_group_name_H-M   'P 1'
#
loop_
_entity.id
_entity.type
_entity.pdbx_description
1 polymer ?
#
loop_
_entity_poly.entity_id
_entity_poly.type
_entity_poly.pdbx_seq_one_letter_code
_entity_poly.pdbx_strand_id
1 'polypeptide(L)'
;MLSIDVTTVDRVAVRPASTPASAGLSDYDTVRRTIEFISTEYRHQPSLGEIAGALGSDEEALSAVFKRWSGLTPKAFLQAVTIDHARRLLGEGATLFDAAFE
;
A
#
# COMPACT_ATOMS: atom_id res chain seq x y z
N MET A 1 35.32 29.00 -30.53
CA MET A 1 35.20 27.56 -30.81
C MET A 1 35.27 26.86 -29.45
N LEU A 2 34.21 26.39 -28.79
CA LEU A 2 32.84 26.01 -29.15
C LEU A 2 31.86 26.34 -28.00
N SER A 3 30.62 26.65 -28.38
CA SER A 3 29.29 26.49 -27.74
C SER A 3 28.99 26.88 -26.29
N ILE A 4 27.96 27.73 -26.17
CA ILE A 4 27.08 27.92 -25.01
C ILE A 4 25.67 27.42 -25.40
N ASP A 5 25.05 26.72 -24.46
CA ASP A 5 23.63 26.38 -24.15
C ASP A 5 22.48 26.61 -25.14
N VAL A 6 21.55 25.63 -25.18
CA VAL A 6 20.11 25.90 -25.02
C VAL A 6 19.31 24.60 -24.74
N THR A 7 18.51 24.67 -23.69
CA THR A 7 17.42 23.76 -23.32
C THR A 7 16.34 23.72 -24.41
N THR A 8 15.99 22.55 -24.94
CA THR A 8 14.80 22.32 -25.80
C THR A 8 14.47 20.82 -25.68
N VAL A 9 13.50 20.47 -24.82
CA VAL A 9 12.07 20.28 -25.12
C VAL A 9 11.78 18.98 -25.89
N ASP A 10 10.67 18.35 -25.48
CA ASP A 10 10.02 17.18 -26.07
C ASP A 10 10.57 15.84 -25.55
N ARG A 11 9.85 15.06 -24.74
CA ARG A 11 8.51 14.55 -25.02
C ARG A 11 7.71 14.42 -23.72
N VAL A 12 6.76 15.32 -23.51
CA VAL A 12 5.58 14.98 -22.70
C VAL A 12 4.86 13.90 -23.49
N ALA A 13 5.02 12.65 -23.06
CA ALA A 13 4.08 11.61 -23.44
C ALA A 13 2.74 11.99 -22.82
N VAL A 14 1.92 12.70 -23.61
CA VAL A 14 0.48 12.79 -23.40
C VAL A 14 -0.01 11.35 -23.39
N ARG A 15 -0.14 10.78 -22.18
CA ARG A 15 -0.86 9.53 -21.96
C ARG A 15 -2.31 9.82 -22.36
N PRO A 16 -2.93 8.98 -23.22
CA PRO A 16 -4.33 9.20 -23.59
C PRO A 16 -5.17 9.17 -22.32
N ALA A 17 -5.96 10.23 -22.14
CA ALA A 17 -6.93 10.35 -21.06
C ALA A 17 -7.84 9.11 -21.08
N SER A 18 -7.56 8.18 -20.16
CA SER A 18 -8.42 7.04 -19.91
C SER A 18 -9.70 7.59 -19.28
N THR A 19 -10.84 7.25 -19.87
CA THR A 19 -12.17 7.64 -19.43
C THR A 19 -12.31 7.58 -17.89
N PRO A 20 -12.80 8.64 -17.22
CA PRO A 20 -12.74 8.75 -15.75
C PRO A 20 -13.61 7.73 -15.00
N ALA A 21 -14.52 7.03 -15.69
CA ALA A 21 -15.39 6.01 -15.08
C ALA A 21 -14.68 4.66 -14.85
N SER A 22 -13.75 4.26 -15.72
CA SER A 22 -13.01 2.99 -15.57
C SER A 22 -11.86 3.09 -14.56
N ALA A 23 -11.30 4.30 -14.36
CA ALA A 23 -10.25 4.56 -13.37
C ALA A 23 -10.74 4.33 -11.93
N GLY A 24 -11.98 4.72 -11.62
CA GLY A 24 -12.56 4.51 -10.28
C GLY A 24 -12.79 3.04 -9.93
N LEU A 25 -13.22 2.22 -10.90
CA LEU A 25 -13.35 0.77 -10.70
C LEU A 25 -11.99 0.08 -10.57
N SER A 26 -10.98 0.50 -11.34
CA SER A 26 -9.62 -0.06 -11.22
C SER A 26 -8.93 0.35 -9.93
N ASP A 27 -9.14 1.58 -9.46
CA ASP A 27 -8.62 2.07 -8.19
C ASP A 27 -9.24 1.29 -7.02
N TYR A 28 -10.57 1.15 -7.02
CA TYR A 28 -11.27 0.37 -6.01
C TYR A 28 -10.77 -1.07 -5.96
N ASP A 29 -10.64 -1.74 -7.10
CA ASP A 29 -10.16 -3.12 -7.16
C ASP A 29 -8.70 -3.24 -6.67
N THR A 30 -7.85 -2.25 -6.97
CA THR A 30 -6.48 -2.17 -6.45
C THR A 30 -6.47 -2.08 -4.93
N VAL A 31 -7.29 -1.19 -4.35
CA VAL A 31 -7.39 -1.04 -2.89
C VAL A 31 -7.94 -2.30 -2.25
N ARG A 32 -9.02 -2.88 -2.79
CA ARG A 32 -9.65 -4.11 -2.31
C ARG A 32 -8.64 -5.26 -2.26
N ARG A 33 -7.91 -5.51 -3.36
CA ARG A 33 -6.88 -6.55 -3.44
C ARG A 33 -5.72 -6.28 -2.49
N THR A 34 -5.35 -5.02 -2.29
CA THR A 34 -4.29 -4.64 -1.34
C THR A 34 -4.69 -4.98 0.09
N ILE A 35 -5.93 -4.64 0.48
CA ILE A 35 -6.47 -4.99 1.81
C ILE A 35 -6.52 -6.50 1.98
N GLU A 36 -7.05 -7.23 1.00
CA GLU A 36 -7.15 -8.70 1.00
C GLU A 36 -5.77 -9.36 1.18
N PHE A 37 -4.77 -8.88 0.43
CA PHE A 37 -3.39 -9.36 0.52
C PHE A 37 -2.81 -9.09 1.91
N ILE A 38 -2.90 -7.85 2.42
CA ILE A 38 -2.36 -7.50 3.73
C ILE A 38 -3.08 -8.30 4.83
N SER A 39 -4.39 -8.44 4.80
CA SER A 39 -5.15 -9.21 5.80
C SER A 39 -4.80 -10.70 5.82
N THR A 40 -4.31 -11.25 4.71
CA THR A 40 -3.89 -12.65 4.61
C THR A 40 -2.42 -12.82 5.00
N GLU A 41 -1.55 -11.95 4.51
CA GLU A 41 -0.09 -12.10 4.59
C GLU A 41 0.56 -11.28 5.71
N TYR A 42 -0.20 -10.52 6.52
CA TYR A 42 0.37 -9.60 7.52
C TYR A 42 1.40 -10.24 8.47
N ARG A 43 1.27 -11.55 8.75
CA ARG A 43 2.20 -12.30 9.62
C ARG A 43 3.61 -12.36 9.07
N HIS A 44 3.77 -12.39 7.74
CA HIS A 44 5.06 -12.43 7.06
C HIS A 44 5.68 -11.03 6.88
N GLN A 45 4.97 -9.97 7.30
CA GLN A 45 5.39 -8.58 7.18
C GLN A 45 5.85 -8.22 5.75
N PRO A 46 4.99 -8.43 4.73
CA PRO A 46 5.36 -8.22 3.34
C PRO A 46 5.78 -6.77 3.10
N SER A 47 6.84 -6.59 2.32
CA SER A 47 7.28 -5.29 1.85
C SER A 47 6.29 -4.69 0.83
N LEU A 48 6.38 -3.38 0.61
CA LEU A 48 5.54 -2.71 -0.39
C LEU A 48 5.76 -3.28 -1.79
N GLY A 49 7.00 -3.59 -2.16
CA GLY A 49 7.36 -4.23 -3.43
C GLY A 49 6.77 -5.62 -3.61
N GLU A 50 6.68 -6.43 -2.55
CA GLU A 50 6.02 -7.74 -2.61
C GLU A 50 4.51 -7.61 -2.83
N ILE A 51 3.86 -6.66 -2.13
CA ILE A 51 2.44 -6.37 -2.32
C ILE A 51 2.21 -5.88 -3.76
N ALA A 52 3.02 -4.93 -4.24
CA ALA A 52 2.90 -4.37 -5.58
C ALA A 52 3.16 -5.44 -6.66
N GLY A 53 4.16 -6.29 -6.46
CA GLY A 53 4.46 -7.42 -7.34
C GLY A 53 3.33 -8.44 -7.42
N ALA A 54 2.72 -8.79 -6.28
CA ALA A 54 1.57 -9.68 -6.24
C ALA A 54 0.33 -9.11 -6.96
N LEU A 55 0.18 -7.78 -6.97
CA LEU A 55 -0.91 -7.07 -7.63
C LEU A 55 -0.59 -6.65 -9.08
N GLY A 56 0.63 -6.88 -9.57
CA GLY A 56 1.08 -6.41 -10.88
C GLY A 56 1.08 -4.89 -11.01
N SER A 57 1.27 -4.18 -9.90
CA SER A 57 1.25 -2.72 -9.80
C SER A 57 2.63 -2.17 -9.50
N ASP A 58 2.84 -0.90 -9.83
CA ASP A 58 3.99 -0.13 -9.36
C ASP A 58 3.80 0.32 -7.89
N GLU A 59 4.89 0.38 -7.11
CA GLU A 59 4.86 0.71 -5.69
C GLU A 59 4.37 2.14 -5.39
N GLU A 60 4.81 3.12 -6.18
CA GLU A 60 4.38 4.52 -6.03
C GLU A 60 2.92 4.68 -6.41
N ALA A 61 2.51 4.06 -7.53
CA ALA A 61 1.12 4.08 -7.97
C ALA A 61 0.19 3.44 -6.93
N LEU A 62 0.55 2.25 -6.42
CA LEU A 62 -0.21 1.55 -5.39
C LEU A 62 -0.29 2.37 -4.10
N SER A 63 0.82 2.94 -3.62
CA SER A 63 0.81 3.80 -2.44
C SER A 63 -0.05 5.05 -2.62
N ALA A 64 0.01 5.70 -3.78
CA ALA A 64 -0.77 6.90 -4.07
C ALA A 64 -2.27 6.60 -4.12
N VAL A 65 -2.67 5.52 -4.80
CA VAL A 65 -4.08 5.07 -4.88
C VAL A 65 -4.58 4.66 -3.49
N PHE A 66 -3.82 3.84 -2.78
CA PHE A 66 -4.19 3.35 -1.45
C PHE A 66 -4.33 4.50 -0.46
N LYS A 67 -3.41 5.46 -0.45
CA LYS A 67 -3.49 6.63 0.43
C LYS A 67 -4.64 7.56 0.09
N ARG A 68 -4.93 7.76 -1.19
CA ARG A 68 -6.07 8.58 -1.64
C ARG A 68 -7.41 8.02 -1.14
N TRP A 69 -7.55 6.70 -1.10
CA TRP A 69 -8.79 6.02 -0.74
C TRP A 69 -8.91 5.66 0.75
N SER A 70 -7.83 5.19 1.38
CA SER A 70 -7.85 4.74 2.79
C SER A 70 -7.41 5.82 3.79
N GLY A 71 -6.79 6.92 3.30
CA GLY A 71 -6.15 7.93 4.15
C GLY A 71 -4.83 7.48 4.78
N LEU A 72 -4.42 6.22 4.60
CA LEU A 72 -3.21 5.63 5.17
C LEU A 72 -2.29 5.11 4.07
N THR A 73 -1.01 4.91 4.39
CA THR A 73 -0.12 4.16 3.50
C THR A 73 -0.31 2.66 3.71
N PRO A 74 0.01 1.80 2.72
CA PRO A 74 -0.05 0.35 2.88
C PRO A 74 0.75 -0.14 4.10
N LYS A 75 1.92 0.47 4.34
CA LYS A 75 2.77 0.17 5.51
C LYS A 75 2.11 0.54 6.84
N ALA A 76 1.48 1.72 6.92
CA ALA A 76 0.75 2.12 8.12
C ALA A 76 -0.46 1.21 8.38
N PHE A 77 -1.14 0.76 7.33
CA PHE A 77 -2.23 -0.20 7.43
C PHE A 77 -1.74 -1.57 7.92
N LEU A 78 -0.65 -2.10 7.36
CA LEU A 78 0.00 -3.34 7.81
C LEU A 78 0.39 -3.27 9.31
N GLN A 79 0.95 -2.14 9.74
CA GLN A 79 1.26 -1.89 11.15
C GLN A 79 0.00 -1.91 12.03
N ALA A 80 -1.07 -1.27 11.59
CA ALA A 80 -2.34 -1.26 12.33
C ALA A 80 -2.94 -2.67 12.46
N VAL A 81 -2.95 -3.46 11.39
CA VAL A 81 -3.42 -4.86 11.41
C VAL A 81 -2.55 -5.72 12.34
N THR A 82 -1.23 -5.52 12.32
CA THR A 82 -0.30 -6.23 13.20
C THR A 82 -0.57 -5.90 14.68
N ILE A 83 -0.76 -4.62 15.01
CA ILE A 83 -1.07 -4.17 16.38
C ILE A 83 -2.45 -4.67 16.83
N ASP A 84 -3.45 -4.59 15.97
CA ASP A 84 -4.80 -5.08 16.24
C ASP A 84 -4.79 -6.58 16.52
N HIS A 85 -4.05 -7.36 15.74
CA HIS A 85 -3.86 -8.78 16.00
C HIS A 85 -3.13 -9.04 17.33
N ALA A 86 -2.03 -8.33 17.61
CA ALA A 86 -1.33 -8.45 18.89
C ALA A 86 -2.23 -8.09 20.08
N ARG A 87 -3.08 -7.06 19.94
CA ARG A 87 -4.08 -6.68 20.94
C ARG A 87 -5.13 -7.77 21.14
N ARG A 88 -5.63 -8.40 20.07
CA ARG A 88 -6.56 -9.54 20.18
C ARG A 88 -5.91 -10.73 20.87
N LEU A 89 -4.67 -11.09 20.53
CA LEU A 89 -3.96 -12.16 21.23
C LEU A 89 -3.78 -11.88 22.73
N LEU A 90 -3.50 -10.63 23.10
CA LEU A 90 -3.42 -10.23 24.51
C LEU A 90 -4.80 -10.21 25.20
N GLY A 91 -5.85 -9.79 24.51
CA GLY A 91 -7.23 -9.73 25.02
C GLY A 91 -7.96 -11.07 25.06
N GLU A 92 -7.61 -12.01 24.18
CA GLU A 92 -8.18 -13.37 24.10
C GLU A 92 -7.34 -14.41 24.85
N GLY A 93 -6.10 -14.10 25.29
CA GLY A 93 -5.24 -15.12 25.88
C GLY A 93 -3.95 -14.68 26.60
N ALA A 94 -3.81 -13.46 27.09
CA ALA A 94 -2.67 -13.14 27.96
C ALA A 94 -2.99 -12.04 28.97
N THR A 95 -3.69 -12.42 30.03
CA THR A 95 -3.50 -11.77 31.32
C THR A 95 -2.05 -12.00 31.75
N LEU A 96 -1.21 -10.97 31.58
CA LEU A 96 0.04 -10.80 32.37
C LEU A 96 -0.22 -10.97 33.89
N PHE A 97 -1.50 -10.87 34.30
CA PHE A 97 -2.04 -11.10 35.62
C PHE A 97 -2.05 -12.59 36.06
N ASP A 98 -2.20 -13.57 35.16
CA ASP A 98 -2.11 -15.00 35.52
C ASP A 98 -0.66 -15.50 35.53
N ALA A 99 0.17 -15.02 34.59
CA ALA A 99 1.59 -15.41 34.51
C ALA A 99 2.48 -14.83 35.62
N ALA A 100 1.95 -13.90 36.45
CA ALA A 100 2.66 -13.33 37.59
C ALA A 100 2.31 -14.03 38.93
N PHE A 101 1.37 -14.98 38.94
CA PHE A 101 0.90 -15.67 40.14
C PHE A 101 1.16 -17.19 40.18
N GLU A 102 1.97 -17.74 39.26
CA GLU A 102 2.58 -19.07 39.40
C GLU A 102 4.11 -19.02 39.46
#